data_AF-A0A5D3AVB5-F1
#
_entry.id   AF-A0A5D3AVB5-F1
#
_cell.length_a   1.000
_cell.length_b   1.000
_cell.length_c   1.000
_cell.angle_alpha   90.00
_cell.angle_beta   90.00
_cell.angle_gamma   90.00
#
_symmetry.space_group_name_H-M   'P 1'
#
loop_
_entity.id
_entity.type
_entity.pdbx_description
1 polymer ?
#
loop_
_entity_poly.entity_id
_entity_poly.type
_entity_poly.pdbx_seq_one_letter_code
_entity_poly.pdbx_strand_id
1 'polypeptide(L)'
;MSTDEETPPSSSLAKKTTSTLLDGNHTFPALYVCYLLRSKASPQSNRTYVGSTPDPPRRIRQHNGELKQGAWATSKFRPWIPDKFEWAWQKPELSRHLRLQSAESRKETVPIFAKDTKRNWVERKICVAYALLALPPFSGLPLHIRFFVTEAKDMYESIHHTVLAHETPPKTRKKPVNPLHLIPQAVNPSVTTMLDLGGVSGATGKRRES
;
A
#
# COMPACT_ATOMS: atom_id res chain seq x y z
N MET A 1 18.72 73.14 -5.74
CA MET A 1 18.37 71.90 -6.47
C MET A 1 19.11 70.77 -5.78
N SER A 2 18.34 69.87 -5.14
CA SER A 2 18.68 68.53 -4.65
C SER A 2 17.78 68.27 -3.44
N THR A 3 16.59 67.74 -3.71
CA THR A 3 15.69 67.17 -2.71
C THR A 3 16.10 65.71 -2.53
N ASP A 4 16.62 65.36 -1.36
CA ASP A 4 16.86 63.96 -0.99
C ASP A 4 15.52 63.29 -0.66
N GLU A 5 15.14 62.31 -1.48
CA GLU A 5 13.92 61.52 -1.35
C GLU A 5 14.23 60.28 -0.49
N GLU A 6 13.74 60.27 0.75
CA GLU A 6 13.92 59.18 1.70
C GLU A 6 12.96 58.01 1.34
N THR A 7 13.53 56.91 0.85
CA THR A 7 12.76 55.73 0.45
C THR A 7 12.40 54.88 1.69
N PRO A 8 11.12 54.56 1.96
CA PRO A 8 10.76 53.77 3.14
C PRO A 8 11.15 52.28 2.98
N PRO A 9 11.41 51.56 4.09
CA PRO A 9 11.80 50.17 4.03
C PRO A 9 10.67 49.30 3.48
N SER A 10 10.97 48.58 2.40
CA SER A 10 10.13 47.56 1.78
C SER A 10 9.64 46.57 2.83
N SER A 11 8.35 46.64 3.18
CA SER A 11 7.69 45.66 4.03
C SER A 11 7.75 44.31 3.34
N SER A 12 8.54 43.39 3.86
CA SER A 12 8.55 42.00 3.41
C SER A 12 7.16 41.41 3.64
N LEU A 13 6.33 41.38 2.61
CA LEU A 13 5.07 40.67 2.60
C LEU A 13 5.36 39.22 3.01
N ALA A 14 4.93 38.85 4.22
CA ALA A 14 5.00 37.48 4.70
C ALA A 14 4.33 36.60 3.65
N LYS A 15 5.11 35.72 3.01
CA LYS A 15 4.60 34.78 2.01
C LYS A 15 3.50 33.97 2.70
N LYS A 16 2.23 34.21 2.34
CA LYS A 16 1.10 33.39 2.77
C LYS A 16 1.35 31.98 2.26
N THR A 17 1.87 31.13 3.14
CA THR A 17 2.05 29.72 2.79
C THR A 17 0.65 29.10 2.78
N THR A 18 0.33 28.34 1.74
CA THR A 18 -0.85 27.47 1.71
C THR A 18 -0.61 26.16 2.46
N SER A 19 0.50 26.06 3.19
CA SER A 19 0.90 24.88 3.93
C SER A 19 0.10 24.83 5.22
N THR A 20 -0.96 24.03 5.21
CA THR A 20 -1.75 23.70 6.40
C THR A 20 -0.90 23.07 7.51
N LEU A 21 0.31 22.55 7.20
CA LEU A 21 1.25 21.98 8.18
C LEU A 21 1.84 23.00 9.15
N LEU A 22 1.92 24.27 8.77
CA LEU A 22 2.56 25.30 9.62
C LEU A 22 1.64 25.81 10.73
N ASP A 23 0.32 25.70 10.55
CA ASP A 23 -0.66 26.26 11.48
C ASP A 23 -1.06 25.27 12.59
N GLY A 24 -0.36 24.14 12.73
CA GLY A 24 -0.71 23.09 13.70
C GLY A 24 -2.06 22.43 13.46
N ASN A 25 -2.73 22.75 12.35
CA ASN A 25 -4.10 22.33 12.06
C ASN A 25 -4.19 20.96 11.37
N HIS A 26 -3.05 20.25 11.23
CA HIS A 26 -3.04 18.85 10.81
C HIS A 26 -3.02 17.93 12.01
N THR A 27 -4.03 17.07 12.07
CA THR A 27 -4.09 15.97 13.00
C THR A 27 -3.81 14.67 12.26
N PHE A 28 -2.97 13.82 12.85
CA PHE A 28 -2.82 12.46 12.36
C PHE A 28 -4.12 11.70 12.64
N PRO A 29 -4.67 10.98 11.65
CA PRO A 29 -5.86 10.17 11.90
C PRO A 29 -5.51 9.07 12.90
N ALA A 30 -6.44 8.80 13.83
CA ALA A 30 -6.25 7.79 14.87
C ALA A 30 -6.00 6.38 14.29
N LEU A 31 -6.52 6.12 13.07
CA LEU A 31 -6.26 4.92 12.31
C LEU A 31 -6.07 5.28 10.85
N TYR A 32 -5.13 4.61 10.19
CA TYR A 32 -5.04 4.61 8.73
C TYR A 32 -4.63 3.23 8.26
N VAL A 33 -5.32 2.73 7.24
CA VAL A 33 -5.02 1.41 6.68
C VAL A 33 -4.89 1.46 5.16
N CYS A 34 -4.03 0.59 4.64
CA CYS A 34 -4.10 0.11 3.26
C CYS A 34 -4.74 -1.26 3.27
N TYR A 35 -5.65 -1.54 2.34
CA TYR A 35 -6.42 -2.77 2.30
C TYR A 35 -6.40 -3.42 0.93
N LEU A 36 -6.52 -4.75 0.92
CA LEU A 36 -6.70 -5.57 -0.27
C LEU A 36 -8.10 -6.17 -0.24
N LEU A 37 -8.91 -5.86 -1.24
CA LEU A 37 -10.19 -6.51 -1.47
C LEU A 37 -10.06 -7.53 -2.58
N ARG A 38 -10.76 -8.66 -2.42
CA ARG A 38 -11.00 -9.63 -3.48
C ARG A 38 -12.48 -9.58 -3.86
N SER A 39 -12.78 -9.50 -5.14
CA SER A 39 -14.15 -9.58 -5.64
C SER A 39 -14.75 -10.95 -5.34
N LYS A 40 -15.95 -11.00 -4.77
CA LYS A 40 -16.75 -12.23 -4.59
C LYS A 40 -17.73 -12.48 -5.75
N ALA A 41 -17.61 -11.76 -6.87
CA ALA A 41 -18.54 -11.88 -8.00
C ALA A 41 -18.54 -13.28 -8.65
N SER A 42 -17.43 -14.01 -8.56
CA SER A 42 -17.37 -15.43 -8.88
C SER A 42 -16.38 -16.14 -7.93
N PRO A 43 -16.55 -17.45 -7.67
CA PRO A 43 -15.63 -18.21 -6.81
C PRO A 43 -14.17 -18.17 -7.28
N GLN A 44 -13.95 -18.00 -8.59
CA GLN A 44 -12.63 -17.98 -9.23
C GLN A 44 -12.15 -16.56 -9.56
N SER A 45 -12.81 -15.52 -9.01
CA SER A 45 -12.46 -14.14 -9.34
C SER A 45 -11.09 -13.77 -8.76
N ASN A 46 -10.14 -13.55 -9.67
CA ASN A 46 -8.82 -12.98 -9.35
C ASN A 46 -8.82 -11.45 -9.39
N ARG A 47 -10.00 -10.80 -9.37
CA ARG A 47 -10.07 -9.34 -9.35
C ARG A 47 -9.82 -8.85 -7.94
N THR A 48 -8.65 -8.26 -7.73
CA THR A 48 -8.33 -7.55 -6.50
C THR A 48 -8.42 -6.05 -6.66
N TYR A 49 -8.69 -5.36 -5.56
CA TYR A 49 -8.56 -3.91 -5.44
C TYR A 49 -7.67 -3.57 -4.26
N VAL A 50 -6.73 -2.66 -4.47
CA VAL A 50 -5.88 -2.10 -3.40
C VAL A 50 -6.30 -0.66 -3.22
N GLY A 51 -6.59 -0.27 -1.99
CA GLY A 51 -6.89 1.12 -1.65
C GLY A 51 -6.44 1.46 -0.25
N SER A 52 -6.65 2.71 0.14
CA SER A 52 -6.37 3.17 1.49
C SER A 52 -7.48 4.05 2.05
N THR A 53 -7.57 4.12 3.37
CA THR A 53 -8.62 4.88 4.06
C THR A 53 -8.25 5.12 5.54
N PRO A 54 -8.57 6.30 6.09
CA PRO A 54 -8.57 6.52 7.54
C PRO A 54 -9.77 5.86 8.24
N ASP A 55 -10.79 5.43 7.48
CA ASP A 55 -12.05 4.86 7.99
C ASP A 55 -12.42 3.59 7.19
N PRO A 56 -11.96 2.40 7.64
CA PRO A 56 -12.18 1.14 6.94
C PRO A 56 -13.65 0.70 6.84
N PRO A 57 -14.45 0.71 7.94
CA PRO A 57 -15.86 0.32 7.88
C PRO A 57 -16.67 1.18 6.89
N ARG A 58 -16.48 2.50 6.90
CA ARG A 58 -17.17 3.38 5.96
C ARG A 58 -16.79 3.08 4.51
N ARG A 59 -15.51 2.81 4.25
CA ARG A 59 -15.01 2.57 2.89
C ARG A 59 -15.51 1.24 2.30
N ILE A 60 -15.65 0.19 3.11
CA ILE A 60 -16.23 -1.09 2.65
C ILE A 60 -17.68 -0.89 2.20
N ARG A 61 -18.49 -0.14 2.96
CA ARG A 61 -19.89 0.16 2.63
C ARG A 61 -20.02 0.99 1.34
N GLN A 62 -19.10 1.94 1.10
CA GLN A 62 -19.02 2.67 -0.17
C GLN A 62 -18.73 1.73 -1.35
N HIS A 63 -17.77 0.80 -1.21
CA HIS A 63 -17.47 -0.20 -2.24
C HIS A 63 -18.62 -1.18 -2.48
N ASN A 64 -19.37 -1.54 -1.44
CA ASN A 64 -20.57 -2.37 -1.55
C ASN A 64 -21.77 -1.63 -2.16
N GLY A 65 -21.65 -0.32 -2.44
CA GLY A 65 -22.73 0.50 -2.97
C GLY A 65 -23.80 0.91 -1.95
N GLU A 66 -23.57 0.66 -0.66
CA GLU A 66 -24.49 1.02 0.43
C GLU A 66 -24.51 2.53 0.73
N LEU A 67 -23.44 3.24 0.35
CA LEU A 67 -23.29 4.68 0.56
C LEU A 67 -22.99 5.39 -0.76
N LYS A 68 -23.81 6.38 -1.13
CA LYS A 68 -23.65 7.18 -2.35
C LYS A 68 -22.66 8.34 -2.16
N GLN A 69 -21.35 8.07 -2.01
CA GLN A 69 -20.26 9.02 -2.33
C GLN A 69 -18.94 8.24 -2.52
N GLY A 70 -18.35 8.32 -3.72
CA GLY A 70 -17.06 7.73 -4.09
C GLY A 70 -16.12 8.78 -4.68
N ALA A 71 -14.82 8.63 -4.44
CA ALA A 71 -13.79 9.68 -4.48
C ALA A 71 -13.62 10.40 -5.84
N TRP A 72 -13.89 11.72 -5.85
CA TRP A 72 -13.60 12.61 -7.00
C TRP A 72 -12.45 13.62 -6.73
N ALA A 73 -12.01 13.82 -5.49
CA ALA A 73 -10.94 14.79 -5.21
C ALA A 73 -10.16 14.43 -3.93
N THR A 74 -8.88 14.06 -4.04
CA THR A 74 -7.86 14.14 -2.95
C THR A 74 -6.47 13.82 -3.51
N SER A 75 -6.04 14.53 -4.55
CA SER A 75 -4.80 14.27 -5.30
C SER A 75 -3.58 15.13 -4.91
N LYS A 76 -3.51 15.75 -3.72
CA LYS A 76 -2.38 16.65 -3.38
C LYS A 76 -1.81 16.49 -1.96
N PHE A 77 -0.59 15.93 -1.93
CA PHE A 77 0.55 16.06 -1.01
C PHE A 77 0.38 16.12 0.53
N ARG A 78 0.39 14.91 1.14
CA ARG A 78 0.93 14.56 2.48
C ARG A 78 0.08 15.06 3.68
N PRO A 79 0.13 14.45 4.89
CA PRO A 79 1.29 13.80 5.54
C PRO A 79 1.59 12.40 5.00
N TRP A 80 2.86 11.99 5.11
CA TRP A 80 3.28 10.67 4.66
C TRP A 80 3.06 9.63 5.74
N ILE A 81 2.41 8.53 5.37
CA ILE A 81 2.80 7.13 5.68
C ILE A 81 1.94 6.06 4.97
N PRO A 82 0.74 6.33 4.43
CA PRO A 82 0.00 5.33 3.62
C PRO A 82 0.12 5.49 2.10
N ASP A 83 0.12 6.72 1.57
CA ASP A 83 0.01 6.97 0.12
C ASP A 83 1.12 6.31 -0.70
N LYS A 84 2.34 6.29 -0.16
CA LYS A 84 3.48 5.62 -0.82
C LYS A 84 3.36 4.10 -0.78
N PHE A 85 2.83 3.55 0.31
CA PHE A 85 2.64 2.11 0.46
C PHE A 85 1.54 1.63 -0.49
N GLU A 86 0.38 2.30 -0.50
CA GLU A 86 -0.73 1.99 -1.41
C GLU A 86 -0.26 2.04 -2.87
N TRP A 87 0.41 3.14 -3.26
CA TRP A 87 0.88 3.30 -4.63
C TRP A 87 1.89 2.24 -5.02
N ALA A 88 2.85 1.92 -4.15
CA ALA A 88 3.83 0.87 -4.41
C ALA A 88 3.19 -0.52 -4.47
N TRP A 89 2.11 -0.75 -3.73
CA TRP A 89 1.34 -2.00 -3.76
C TRP A 89 0.47 -2.12 -5.02
N GLN A 90 -0.04 -1.01 -5.53
CA GLN A 90 -0.78 -0.94 -6.79
C GLN A 90 0.15 -1.14 -8.00
N LYS A 91 1.31 -0.48 -8.00
CA LYS A 91 2.26 -0.40 -9.13
C LYS A 91 3.67 -0.87 -8.74
N PRO A 92 3.84 -2.14 -8.34
CA PRO A 92 5.12 -2.63 -7.83
C PRO A 92 6.24 -2.57 -8.87
N GLU A 93 5.93 -2.67 -10.15
CA GLU A 93 6.89 -2.58 -11.26
C GLU A 93 7.52 -1.18 -11.41
N LEU A 94 6.83 -0.14 -10.93
CA LEU A 94 7.28 1.25 -10.99
C LEU A 94 7.88 1.72 -9.66
N SER A 95 7.69 0.96 -8.59
CA SER A 95 8.15 1.35 -7.25
C SER A 95 9.66 1.21 -7.12
N ARG A 96 10.32 2.32 -6.79
CA ARG A 96 11.75 2.32 -6.43
C ARG A 96 12.07 1.50 -5.19
N HIS A 97 11.06 1.26 -4.33
CA HIS A 97 11.19 0.47 -3.10
C HIS A 97 11.13 -1.03 -3.37
N LEU A 98 10.76 -1.44 -4.59
CA LEU A 98 10.69 -2.83 -5.02
C LEU A 98 11.66 -3.07 -6.19
N ARG A 99 12.85 -2.47 -6.11
CA ARG A 99 13.93 -2.62 -7.08
C ARG A 99 15.20 -3.13 -6.41
N LEU A 100 15.90 -4.02 -7.09
CA LEU A 100 17.18 -4.57 -6.67
C LEU A 100 18.25 -4.28 -7.71
N GLN A 101 19.51 -4.31 -7.30
CA GLN A 101 20.64 -4.19 -8.22
C GLN A 101 20.67 -5.43 -9.13
N SER A 102 20.89 -5.20 -10.43
CA SER A 102 21.12 -6.28 -11.40
C SER A 102 22.45 -6.97 -11.10
N ALA A 103 22.50 -8.29 -11.30
CA ALA A 103 23.73 -9.06 -11.18
C ALA A 103 24.73 -8.73 -12.30
N GLU A 104 24.24 -8.27 -13.44
CA GLU A 104 24.98 -7.99 -14.66
C GLU A 104 25.55 -6.56 -14.68
N SER A 105 24.94 -5.60 -13.98
CA SER A 105 25.40 -4.21 -13.93
C SER A 105 25.09 -3.54 -12.60
N ARG A 106 26.12 -3.07 -11.89
CA ARG A 106 25.96 -2.30 -10.63
C ARG A 106 25.22 -0.97 -10.78
N LYS A 107 25.09 -0.45 -12.01
CA LYS A 107 24.37 0.82 -12.27
C LYS A 107 22.89 0.60 -12.59
N GLU A 108 22.49 -0.62 -12.90
CA GLU A 108 21.12 -0.92 -13.31
C GLU A 108 20.33 -1.57 -12.17
N THR A 109 19.08 -1.14 -12.01
CA THR A 109 18.17 -1.73 -11.03
C THR A 109 16.99 -2.37 -11.75
N VAL A 110 16.67 -3.60 -11.35
CA VAL A 110 15.55 -4.37 -11.91
C VAL A 110 14.40 -4.42 -10.90
N PRO A 111 13.14 -4.34 -11.37
CA PRO A 111 11.99 -4.50 -10.49
C PRO A 111 11.90 -5.94 -9.99
N ILE A 112 11.64 -6.10 -8.69
CA ILE A 112 11.36 -7.41 -8.08
C ILE A 112 10.12 -8.02 -8.75
N PHE A 113 9.06 -7.23 -8.94
CA PHE A 113 7.84 -7.68 -9.58
C PHE A 113 7.69 -7.04 -10.96
N ALA A 114 7.79 -7.84 -12.01
CA ALA A 114 7.52 -7.39 -13.37
C ALA A 114 6.01 -7.18 -13.62
N LYS A 115 5.70 -6.35 -14.64
CA LYS A 115 4.33 -6.16 -15.11
C LYS A 115 3.91 -7.39 -15.91
N ASP A 116 3.01 -8.17 -15.35
CA ASP A 116 2.47 -9.39 -15.97
C ASP A 116 0.94 -9.52 -15.76
N THR A 117 0.36 -10.59 -16.31
CA THR A 117 -1.07 -10.89 -16.20
C THR A 117 -1.51 -11.25 -14.78
N LYS A 118 -0.56 -11.62 -13.91
CA LYS A 118 -0.79 -12.06 -12.52
C LYS A 118 -0.68 -10.92 -11.52
N ARG A 119 -0.35 -9.70 -11.95
CA ARG A 119 -0.22 -8.51 -11.08
C ARG A 119 -1.42 -8.22 -10.17
N ASN A 120 -2.61 -8.68 -10.54
CA ASN A 120 -3.85 -8.50 -9.81
C ASN A 120 -4.30 -9.77 -9.06
N TRP A 121 -3.52 -10.84 -9.08
CA TRP A 121 -3.86 -12.03 -8.31
C TRP A 121 -3.62 -11.77 -6.83
N VAL A 122 -4.46 -12.40 -5.99
CA VAL A 122 -4.41 -12.25 -4.53
C VAL A 122 -3.03 -12.62 -4.00
N GLU A 123 -2.52 -13.80 -4.40
CA GLU A 123 -1.19 -14.26 -4.02
C GLU A 123 -0.10 -13.26 -4.41
N ARG A 124 -0.13 -12.72 -5.64
CA ARG A 124 0.83 -11.69 -6.08
C ARG A 124 0.72 -10.43 -5.24
N LYS A 125 -0.49 -9.98 -4.89
CA LYS A 125 -0.68 -8.81 -4.02
C LYS A 125 -0.18 -9.08 -2.60
N ILE A 126 -0.36 -10.28 -2.05
CA ILE A 126 0.20 -10.66 -0.74
C ILE A 126 1.74 -10.67 -0.80
N CYS A 127 2.34 -11.26 -1.84
CA CYS A 127 3.80 -11.24 -2.05
C CYS A 127 4.35 -9.81 -2.11
N VAL A 128 3.68 -8.91 -2.83
CA VAL A 128 4.08 -7.50 -2.93
C VAL A 128 4.00 -6.80 -1.58
N ALA A 129 2.90 -7.01 -0.83
CA ALA A 129 2.76 -6.44 0.50
C ALA A 129 3.84 -6.97 1.47
N TYR A 130 4.12 -8.27 1.41
CA TYR A 130 5.21 -8.88 2.19
C TYR A 130 6.56 -8.23 1.87
N ALA A 131 6.89 -8.10 0.58
CA ALA A 131 8.14 -7.46 0.15
C ALA A 131 8.23 -6.00 0.60
N LEU A 132 7.12 -5.23 0.54
CA LEU A 132 7.09 -3.87 1.05
C LEU A 132 7.40 -3.84 2.54
N LEU A 133 6.77 -4.70 3.35
CA LEU A 133 6.97 -4.75 4.80
C LEU A 133 8.36 -5.26 5.19
N ALA A 134 9.01 -6.04 4.33
CA ALA A 134 10.37 -6.51 4.54
C ALA A 134 11.43 -5.48 4.15
N LEU A 135 11.12 -4.54 3.24
CA LEU A 135 12.11 -3.64 2.63
C LEU A 135 12.03 -2.18 3.13
N PRO A 136 13.16 -1.47 3.21
CA PRO A 136 13.16 -0.05 3.51
C PRO A 136 12.38 0.79 2.46
N PRO A 137 11.72 1.88 2.87
CA PRO A 137 11.66 2.42 4.24
C PRO A 137 10.57 1.77 5.10
N PHE A 138 9.71 0.91 4.54
CA PHE A 138 8.49 0.48 5.23
C PHE A 138 8.76 -0.53 6.35
N SER A 139 9.86 -1.29 6.27
CA SER A 139 10.30 -2.18 7.36
C SER A 139 10.64 -1.45 8.67
N GLY A 140 10.94 -0.15 8.60
CA GLY A 140 11.19 0.69 9.78
C GLY A 140 9.94 1.36 10.36
N LEU A 141 8.78 1.18 9.72
CA LEU A 141 7.52 1.75 10.19
C LEU A 141 6.81 0.77 11.13
N PRO A 142 6.11 1.25 12.18
CA PRO A 142 5.34 0.41 13.09
C PRO A 142 4.01 -0.03 12.44
N LEU A 143 4.11 -0.72 11.31
CA LEU A 143 2.95 -1.21 10.56
C LEU A 143 2.47 -2.52 11.17
N HIS A 144 1.17 -2.77 11.03
CA HIS A 144 0.55 -4.02 11.41
C HIS A 144 -0.23 -4.60 10.22
N ILE A 145 -0.08 -5.88 9.95
CA ILE A 145 -0.90 -6.65 9.02
C ILE A 145 -2.05 -7.27 9.79
N ARG A 146 -3.25 -7.12 9.24
CA ARG A 146 -4.47 -7.69 9.78
C ARG A 146 -5.12 -8.57 8.72
N PHE A 147 -5.31 -9.84 9.04
CA PHE A 147 -6.01 -10.78 8.17
C PHE A 147 -7.44 -10.98 8.63
N PHE A 148 -8.33 -11.02 7.65
CA PHE A 148 -9.77 -11.19 7.83
C PHE A 148 -10.30 -12.48 7.18
N VAL A 149 -9.43 -13.19 6.45
CA VAL A 149 -9.76 -14.42 5.74
C VAL A 149 -8.59 -15.37 5.94
N THR A 150 -8.86 -16.59 6.42
CA THR A 150 -7.86 -17.62 6.71
C THR A 150 -7.02 -17.95 5.47
N GLU A 151 -7.66 -18.12 4.31
CA GLU A 151 -6.97 -18.38 3.03
C GLU A 151 -5.85 -17.35 2.73
N ALA A 152 -6.09 -16.07 3.02
CA ALA A 152 -5.09 -15.02 2.80
C ALA A 152 -3.96 -15.07 3.84
N LYS A 153 -4.28 -15.46 5.07
CA LYS A 153 -3.32 -15.68 6.15
C LYS A 153 -2.42 -16.88 5.83
N ASP A 154 -3.00 -17.99 5.40
CA ASP A 154 -2.27 -19.21 5.04
C ASP A 154 -1.32 -18.96 3.87
N MET A 155 -1.77 -18.21 2.85
CA MET A 155 -0.89 -17.75 1.76
C MET A 155 0.28 -16.91 2.28
N TYR A 156 0.01 -15.98 3.20
CA TYR A 156 1.06 -15.15 3.80
C TYR A 156 2.05 -15.98 4.63
N GLU A 157 1.58 -16.91 5.45
CA GLU A 157 2.42 -17.79 6.27
C GLU A 157 3.29 -18.69 5.39
N SER A 158 2.72 -19.25 4.31
CA SER A 158 3.48 -20.01 3.31
C SER A 158 4.62 -19.17 2.71
N ILE A 159 4.32 -17.95 2.26
CA ILE A 159 5.34 -17.01 1.76
C ILE A 159 6.40 -16.72 2.84
N HIS A 160 5.98 -16.48 4.07
CA HIS A 160 6.87 -16.19 5.20
C HIS A 160 7.84 -17.34 5.46
N HIS A 161 7.35 -18.58 5.48
CA HIS A 161 8.18 -19.78 5.64
C HIS A 161 9.16 -19.97 4.48
N THR A 162 8.73 -19.78 3.23
CA THR A 162 9.63 -19.86 2.07
C THR A 162 10.76 -18.82 2.14
N VAL A 163 10.46 -17.59 2.56
CA VAL A 163 11.47 -16.54 2.73
C VAL A 163 12.44 -16.87 3.87
N LEU A 164 11.93 -17.37 5.01
CA LEU A 164 12.77 -17.79 6.15
C LEU A 164 13.71 -18.95 5.79
N ALA A 165 13.22 -19.91 5.03
CA ALA A 165 13.99 -21.08 4.61
C ALA A 165 15.03 -20.74 3.52
N HIS A 166 15.06 -19.49 3.02
CA HIS A 166 15.89 -19.07 1.89
C HIS A 166 15.80 -20.03 0.70
N GLU A 167 14.60 -20.57 0.45
CA GLU A 167 14.41 -21.56 -0.60
C GLU A 167 14.68 -20.95 -1.96
N THR A 168 15.73 -21.43 -2.62
CA THR A 168 16.01 -21.06 -4.00
C THR A 168 14.97 -21.73 -4.92
N PRO A 169 14.44 -21.02 -5.92
CA PRO A 169 13.49 -21.61 -6.86
C PRO A 169 14.12 -22.85 -7.51
N PRO A 170 13.36 -23.93 -7.74
CA PRO A 170 13.87 -25.08 -8.47
C PRO A 170 14.39 -24.63 -9.84
N LYS A 171 15.51 -25.21 -10.30
CA LYS A 171 16.18 -24.94 -11.60
C LYS A 171 15.30 -25.36 -12.79
N THR A 172 14.12 -24.79 -12.91
CA THR A 172 13.22 -24.95 -14.06
C THR A 172 13.44 -23.79 -15.02
N ARG A 173 13.30 -24.02 -16.33
CA ARG A 173 13.55 -23.00 -17.37
C ARG A 173 12.62 -21.77 -17.30
N LYS A 174 11.61 -21.76 -16.43
CA LYS A 174 10.62 -20.67 -16.32
C LYS A 174 10.94 -19.84 -15.08
N LYS A 175 11.08 -18.51 -15.25
CA LYS A 175 11.26 -17.56 -14.14
C LYS A 175 10.15 -17.77 -13.10
N PRO A 176 10.46 -17.79 -11.78
CA PRO A 176 9.46 -17.99 -10.76
C PRO A 176 8.41 -16.89 -10.82
N VAL A 177 7.15 -17.28 -10.67
CA VAL A 177 6.01 -16.36 -10.72
C VAL A 177 6.11 -15.32 -9.62
N ASN A 178 6.51 -15.71 -8.41
CA ASN A 178 6.74 -14.80 -7.29
C ASN A 178 8.22 -14.92 -6.89
N PRO A 179 9.03 -13.87 -7.03
CA PRO A 179 10.46 -13.96 -6.77
C PRO A 179 10.76 -13.78 -5.27
N LEU A 180 10.25 -14.71 -4.45
CA LEU A 180 10.40 -14.68 -2.99
C LEU A 180 11.86 -14.72 -2.54
N HIS A 181 12.71 -15.47 -3.26
CA HIS A 181 14.15 -15.52 -3.05
C HIS A 181 14.88 -14.17 -3.18
N LEU A 182 14.25 -13.17 -3.80
CA LEU A 182 14.80 -11.82 -3.92
C LEU A 182 14.50 -10.95 -2.68
N ILE A 183 13.68 -11.44 -1.75
CA ILE A 183 13.36 -10.73 -0.52
C ILE A 183 14.47 -11.05 0.51
N PRO A 184 15.29 -10.07 0.92
CA PRO A 184 16.52 -10.34 1.67
C PRO A 184 16.27 -10.73 3.14
N GLN A 185 15.08 -10.44 3.67
CA GLN A 185 14.74 -10.63 5.07
C GLN A 185 13.25 -10.94 5.24
N ALA A 186 12.92 -11.68 6.30
CA ALA A 186 11.54 -11.94 6.65
C ALA A 186 10.90 -10.75 7.38
N VAL A 187 9.58 -10.62 7.25
CA VAL A 187 8.80 -9.64 8.03
C VAL A 187 8.78 -10.06 9.50
N ASN A 188 8.90 -9.12 10.43
CA ASN A 188 8.86 -9.43 11.87
C ASN A 188 7.47 -9.99 12.28
N PRO A 189 7.39 -11.13 12.98
CA PRO A 189 6.11 -11.70 13.44
C PRO A 189 5.23 -10.74 14.23
N SER A 190 5.80 -9.79 14.98
CA SER A 190 5.05 -8.78 15.76
C SER A 190 4.19 -7.85 14.91
N VAL A 191 4.43 -7.82 13.60
CA VAL A 191 3.66 -7.06 12.62
C VAL A 191 2.32 -7.74 12.35
N THR A 192 2.15 -9.03 12.59
CA THR A 192 0.94 -9.77 12.17
C THR A 192 -0.05 -9.96 13.33
N THR A 193 -1.33 -9.67 13.09
CA THR A 193 -2.40 -9.91 14.06
C THR A 193 -3.65 -10.44 13.35
N MET A 194 -4.26 -11.51 13.86
CA MET A 194 -5.58 -11.97 13.41
C MET A 194 -6.68 -11.14 14.05
N LEU A 195 -7.67 -10.72 13.27
CA LEU A 195 -8.88 -10.11 13.79
C LEU A 195 -10.09 -10.96 13.40
N ASP A 196 -10.82 -11.39 14.43
CA ASP A 196 -12.15 -11.94 14.25
C ASP A 196 -13.12 -10.81 13.90
N LEU A 197 -13.57 -10.77 12.64
CA LEU A 197 -14.65 -9.88 12.24
C LEU A 197 -15.96 -10.52 12.70
N GLY A 198 -16.32 -10.35 13.96
CA GLY A 198 -17.55 -10.88 14.57
C GLY A 198 -18.79 -10.69 13.70
N GLY A 199 -19.05 -11.64 12.79
CA GLY A 199 -20.20 -11.68 11.91
C GLY A 199 -20.20 -10.78 10.66
N VAL A 200 -19.15 -10.02 10.33
CA VAL A 200 -19.16 -9.13 9.13
C VAL A 200 -18.64 -9.82 7.85
N SER A 201 -18.60 -11.14 7.85
CA SER A 201 -18.55 -11.91 6.59
C SER A 201 -19.82 -11.53 5.82
N GLY A 202 -19.70 -10.83 4.68
CA GLY A 202 -20.81 -10.36 3.86
C GLY A 202 -21.71 -11.48 3.32
N ALA A 203 -22.44 -12.13 4.22
CA ALA A 203 -23.38 -13.22 4.03
C ALA A 203 -24.81 -12.71 3.85
N THR A 204 -25.05 -11.41 4.04
CA THR A 204 -26.32 -10.77 3.67
C THR A 204 -26.34 -10.43 2.18
N GLY A 205 -26.18 -11.45 1.34
CA GLY A 205 -26.33 -11.37 -0.11
C GLY A 205 -27.80 -11.27 -0.57
N LYS A 206 -28.67 -10.59 0.17
CA LYS A 206 -30.01 -10.25 -0.32
C LYS A 206 -29.98 -8.85 -0.89
N ARG A 207 -29.87 -8.77 -2.22
CA ARG A 207 -30.26 -7.60 -3.00
C ARG A 207 -31.71 -7.32 -2.62
N ARG A 208 -31.99 -6.19 -1.95
CA ARG A 208 -33.37 -5.70 -1.83
C ARG A 208 -33.81 -5.34 -3.25
N GLU A 209 -34.76 -6.10 -3.77
CA GLU A 209 -35.50 -5.73 -4.96
C GLU A 209 -36.31 -4.47 -4.59
N SER A 210 -36.13 -3.44 -5.41
CA SER A 210 -36.91 -2.20 -5.43
C SER A 210 -37.99 -2.33 -6.49
#